data_AF-A0A7C1DR05-F1
#
_entry.id   AF-A0A7C1DR05-F1
#
_cell.length_a   1.000
_cell.length_b   1.000
_cell.length_c   1.000
_cell.angle_alpha   90.00
_cell.angle_beta   90.00
_cell.angle_gamma   90.00
#
_symmetry.space_group_name_H-M   'P 1'
#
loop_
_entity.id
_entity.type
_entity.pdbx_description
1 polymer ?
#
loop_
_entity_poly.entity_id
_entity_poly.type
_entity_poly.pdbx_seq_one_letter_code
_entity_poly.pdbx_strand_id
1 'polypeptide(L)'
;MKQEKKREFAVAREDLLEELSVGEIEHREKVHDPLGAVPDLPFGHLNGAWRKFLKGMQPGDELWSFSAYWTTNWGSKELRSGYVIVQGETIGPYYQTESKKLISGE
;
A
#
# COMPACT_ATOMS: atom_id res chain seq x y z
N MET A 1 -6.33 -7.18 33.68
CA MET A 1 -6.80 -6.94 32.31
C MET A 1 -5.63 -7.29 31.38
N LYS A 2 -5.72 -8.36 30.60
CA LYS A 2 -4.68 -8.70 29.62
C LYS A 2 -4.87 -7.73 28.45
N GLN A 3 -3.90 -6.87 28.19
CA GLN A 3 -3.91 -6.06 26.95
C GLN A 3 -3.86 -7.06 25.78
N GLU A 4 -4.98 -7.21 25.09
CA GLU A 4 -5.00 -7.91 23.82
C GLU A 4 -4.17 -7.06 22.85
N LYS A 5 -2.94 -7.52 22.55
CA LYS A 5 -2.12 -6.91 21.50
C LYS A 5 -2.96 -6.88 20.23
N LYS A 6 -3.39 -5.69 19.80
CA LYS A 6 -3.94 -5.49 18.45
C LYS A 6 -2.91 -6.06 17.49
N ARG A 7 -3.32 -7.00 16.62
CA ARG A 7 -2.42 -7.42 15.56
C ARG A 7 -2.36 -6.24 14.60
N GLU A 8 -1.19 -5.63 14.51
CA GLU A 8 -0.93 -4.59 13.52
C GLU A 8 -0.57 -5.29 12.22
N PHE A 9 -1.15 -4.82 11.12
CA PHE A 9 -0.81 -5.34 9.80
C PHE A 9 0.62 -4.91 9.46
N ALA A 10 1.40 -5.86 8.95
CA ALA A 10 2.74 -5.62 8.44
C ALA A 10 2.90 -6.38 7.13
N VAL A 11 3.59 -5.77 6.18
CA VAL A 11 3.94 -6.41 4.91
C VAL A 11 5.16 -7.30 5.15
N ALA A 12 5.13 -8.53 4.67
CA ALA A 12 6.28 -9.45 4.70
C ALA A 12 7.01 -9.44 3.34
N ARG A 13 8.26 -9.90 3.32
CA ARG A 13 9.06 -9.98 2.08
C ARG A 13 8.41 -10.90 1.03
N GLU A 14 7.65 -11.91 1.47
CA GLU A 14 6.89 -12.81 0.61
C GLU A 14 5.66 -12.17 -0.04
N ASP A 15 5.16 -11.05 0.49
CA ASP A 15 4.01 -10.32 -0.08
C ASP A 15 4.42 -9.38 -1.23
N LEU A 16 5.72 -9.21 -1.46
CA LEU A 16 6.26 -8.31 -2.48
C LEU A 16 6.13 -8.91 -3.86
N LEU A 17 5.73 -8.07 -4.83
CA LEU A 17 5.42 -8.52 -6.18
C LEU A 17 6.42 -7.98 -7.21
N GLU A 18 6.49 -6.66 -7.37
CA GLU A 18 7.32 -5.98 -8.37
C GLU A 18 7.99 -4.74 -7.75
N GLU A 19 9.27 -4.55 -8.05
CA GLU A 19 9.97 -3.29 -7.78
C GLU A 19 9.57 -2.26 -8.84
N LEU A 20 9.25 -1.05 -8.41
CA LEU A 20 8.77 0.03 -9.26
C LEU A 20 9.40 1.35 -8.87
N SER A 21 9.70 2.18 -9.86
CA SER A 21 10.05 3.57 -9.61
C SER A 21 8.82 4.40 -9.22
N VAL A 22 9.05 5.53 -8.55
CA VAL A 22 8.00 6.51 -8.23
C VAL A 22 7.21 6.91 -9.48
N GLY A 23 7.91 7.14 -10.61
CA GLY A 23 7.27 7.54 -11.86
C GLY A 23 6.35 6.47 -12.45
N GLU A 24 6.72 5.20 -12.36
CA GLU A 24 5.89 4.08 -12.83
C GLU A 24 4.62 3.94 -11.99
N ILE A 25 4.74 4.07 -10.67
CA ILE A 25 3.60 4.06 -9.75
C ILE A 25 2.68 5.25 -10.01
N GLU A 26 3.25 6.45 -10.12
CA GLU A 26 2.47 7.65 -10.40
C GLU A 26 1.76 7.57 -11.76
N HIS A 27 2.37 6.93 -12.76
CA HIS A 27 1.72 6.70 -14.04
C HIS A 27 0.56 5.69 -13.93
N ARG A 28 0.77 4.58 -13.22
CA ARG A 28 -0.25 3.53 -12.98
C ARG A 28 -1.44 4.04 -12.19
N GLU A 29 -1.19 4.91 -11.22
CA GLU A 29 -2.18 5.41 -10.26
C GLU A 29 -2.76 6.76 -10.70
N LYS A 30 -2.44 7.18 -11.93
CA LYS A 30 -2.99 8.38 -12.54
C LYS A 30 -4.46 8.15 -12.92
N VAL A 31 -5.34 8.93 -12.30
CA VAL A 31 -6.77 8.92 -12.67
C VAL A 31 -6.94 9.81 -13.90
N HIS A 32 -7.11 9.19 -15.07
CA HIS A 32 -7.44 9.93 -16.29
C HIS A 32 -8.94 10.19 -16.33
N ASP A 33 -9.36 11.38 -15.92
CA ASP A 33 -10.74 11.82 -16.02
C ASP A 33 -10.97 12.60 -17.32
N PRO A 34 -11.69 12.03 -18.31
CA PRO A 34 -11.90 12.67 -19.60
C PRO A 34 -12.78 13.93 -19.52
N LEU A 35 -13.43 14.19 -18.39
CA LEU A 35 -14.31 15.33 -18.18
C LEU A 35 -13.61 16.49 -17.42
N GLY A 36 -12.36 16.30 -16.97
CA GLY A 36 -11.60 17.28 -16.20
C GLY A 36 -12.19 17.61 -14.82
N ALA A 37 -13.02 16.73 -14.26
CA ALA A 37 -13.72 16.93 -12.99
C ALA A 37 -12.84 16.68 -11.76
N VAL A 38 -11.70 16.01 -11.93
CA VAL A 38 -10.72 15.74 -10.86
C VAL A 38 -9.33 16.23 -11.25
N PRO A 39 -8.47 16.57 -10.26
CA PRO A 39 -7.09 16.92 -10.52
C PRO A 39 -6.36 15.77 -11.24
N ASP A 40 -5.57 16.12 -12.25
CA ASP A 40 -4.69 15.20 -12.99
C ASP A 40 -3.47 14.80 -12.14
N LEU A 41 -3.74 14.20 -10.98
CA LEU A 41 -2.75 13.80 -9.98
C LEU A 41 -2.82 12.29 -9.72
N PRO A 42 -1.67 11.63 -9.51
CA PRO A 42 -1.67 10.23 -9.09
C PRO A 42 -2.36 10.11 -7.73
N PHE A 43 -3.17 9.06 -7.60
CA PHE A 43 -4.04 8.80 -6.44
C PHE A 43 -5.12 9.86 -6.17
N GLY A 44 -5.35 10.81 -7.09
CA GLY A 44 -6.37 11.85 -6.95
C GLY A 44 -6.27 12.61 -5.62
N HIS A 45 -7.33 12.57 -4.81
CA HIS A 45 -7.38 13.22 -3.50
C HIS A 45 -6.36 12.68 -2.48
N LEU A 46 -5.82 11.47 -2.70
CA LEU A 46 -4.82 10.86 -1.84
C LEU A 46 -3.37 11.21 -2.25
N ASN A 47 -3.18 12.03 -3.30
CA ASN A 47 -1.85 12.48 -3.74
C ASN A 47 -1.03 13.10 -2.58
N GLY A 48 -1.68 13.84 -1.68
CA GLY A 48 -1.02 14.43 -0.51
C GLY A 48 -0.48 13.39 0.48
N ALA A 49 -1.18 12.25 0.64
CA ALA A 49 -0.71 11.15 1.47
C ALA A 49 0.44 10.40 0.79
N TRP A 50 0.33 10.15 -0.52
CA TRP A 50 1.41 9.59 -1.34
C TRP A 50 2.71 10.42 -1.25
N ARG A 51 2.63 11.75 -1.42
CA ARG A 51 3.81 12.62 -1.29
C ARG A 51 4.42 12.58 0.11
N LYS A 52 3.61 12.43 1.17
CA LYS A 52 4.12 12.28 2.54
C LYS A 52 4.82 10.94 2.75
N PHE A 53 4.28 9.88 2.16
CA PHE A 53 4.91 8.55 2.15
C PHE A 53 6.28 8.60 1.47
N LEU A 54 6.39 9.22 0.28
CA LEU A 54 7.66 9.37 -0.43
C LEU A 54 8.69 10.22 0.32
N LYS A 55 8.27 11.22 1.11
CA LYS A 55 9.20 12.00 1.96
C LYS A 55 9.91 11.15 3.02
N GLY A 56 9.39 9.96 3.33
CA GLY A 56 10.03 9.00 4.23
C GLY A 56 11.12 8.16 3.58
N MET A 57 11.24 8.17 2.24
CA MET A 57 12.27 7.41 1.52
C MET A 57 13.64 8.05 1.71
N GLN A 58 14.64 7.20 1.89
CA GLN A 58 16.05 7.55 1.92
C GLN A 58 16.75 7.12 0.63
N PRO A 59 17.90 7.73 0.28
CA PRO A 59 18.69 7.27 -0.85
C PRO A 59 19.10 5.80 -0.68
N GLY A 60 18.79 4.97 -1.68
CA GLY A 60 19.07 3.52 -1.65
C GLY A 60 17.89 2.67 -1.17
N ASP A 61 16.79 3.29 -0.73
CA ASP A 61 15.55 2.58 -0.48
C ASP A 61 14.91 2.14 -1.82
N GLU A 62 14.42 0.90 -1.84
CA GLU A 62 13.68 0.33 -2.95
C GLU A 62 12.18 0.52 -2.71
N LEU A 63 11.40 0.55 -3.79
CA LEU A 63 9.96 0.71 -3.72
C LEU A 63 9.29 -0.45 -4.44
N TRP A 64 8.45 -1.17 -3.73
CA TRP A 64 7.83 -2.41 -4.21
C TRP A 64 6.31 -2.31 -4.13
N SER A 65 5.61 -2.92 -5.07
CA SER A 65 4.20 -3.23 -4.87
C SER A 65 4.06 -4.51 -4.03
N PHE A 66 2.98 -4.59 -3.27
CA PHE A 66 2.68 -5.76 -2.44
C PHE A 66 1.21 -6.17 -2.54
N SER A 67 0.94 -7.43 -2.23
CA SER A 67 -0.40 -7.96 -2.00
C SER A 67 -0.35 -8.97 -0.87
N ALA A 68 -0.93 -8.62 0.27
CA ALA A 68 -0.83 -9.39 1.51
C ALA A 68 -2.19 -9.83 2.03
N TYR A 69 -2.29 -11.10 2.41
CA TYR A 69 -3.47 -11.62 3.10
C TYR A 69 -3.45 -11.19 4.56
N TRP A 70 -4.55 -10.59 5.01
CA TRP A 70 -4.71 -10.14 6.38
C TRP A 70 -5.97 -10.72 7.00
N THR A 71 -5.88 -11.19 8.24
CA THR A 71 -7.07 -11.51 9.04
C THR A 71 -7.17 -10.50 10.17
N THR A 72 -8.25 -9.72 10.16
CA THR A 72 -8.50 -8.71 11.20
C THR A 72 -8.73 -9.38 12.56
N ASN A 73 -8.65 -8.58 13.62
CA ASN A 73 -8.95 -9.06 14.98
C ASN A 73 -10.37 -9.64 15.13
N TRP A 74 -11.30 -9.32 14.23
CA TRP A 74 -12.66 -9.84 14.22
C TRP A 74 -12.85 -11.05 13.28
N GLY A 75 -11.75 -11.66 12.82
CA GLY A 75 -11.78 -12.86 11.97
C GLY A 75 -12.14 -12.60 10.50
N SER A 76 -12.30 -11.35 10.08
CA SER A 76 -12.53 -11.02 8.67
C SER A 76 -11.24 -11.15 7.89
N LYS A 77 -11.27 -11.90 6.79
CA LYS A 77 -10.15 -12.01 5.85
C LYS A 77 -10.21 -10.88 4.84
N GLU A 78 -9.08 -10.25 4.60
CA GLU A 78 -8.89 -9.15 3.67
C GLU A 78 -7.67 -9.46 2.81
N LEU A 79 -7.70 -9.05 1.55
CA LEU A 79 -6.51 -8.90 0.72
C LEU A 79 -6.18 -7.41 0.67
N ARG A 80 -5.00 -7.03 1.14
CA ARG A 80 -4.53 -5.65 1.16
C ARG A 80 -3.42 -5.48 0.15
N SER A 81 -3.48 -4.39 -0.60
CA SER A 81 -2.54 -4.12 -1.68
C SER A 81 -2.06 -2.67 -1.61
N GLY A 82 -0.87 -2.43 -2.12
CA GLY A 82 -0.29 -1.09 -2.16
C GLY A 82 1.19 -1.12 -2.47
N TYR A 83 1.88 -0.11 -1.96
CA TYR A 83 3.31 0.10 -2.16
C TYR A 83 4.05 0.11 -0.83
N VAL A 84 5.29 -0.35 -0.80
CA VAL A 84 6.09 -0.46 0.41
C VAL A 84 7.55 -0.10 0.14
N ILE A 85 8.13 0.62 1.08
CA ILE A 85 9.56 0.97 1.05
C ILE A 85 10.34 -0.21 1.61
N VAL A 86 11.34 -0.68 0.89
CA VAL A 86 12.26 -1.73 1.34
C VAL A 86 13.64 -1.09 1.57
N GLN A 87 14.15 -1.27 2.78
CA GLN A 87 15.41 -0.69 3.24
C GLN A 87 16.44 -1.81 3.40
N GLY A 88 17.01 -2.24 2.28
CA GLY A 88 17.86 -3.44 2.21
C GLY A 88 17.08 -4.70 2.59
N GLU A 89 17.38 -5.27 3.76
CA GLU A 89 16.72 -6.50 4.25
C GLU A 89 15.45 -6.23 5.07
N THR A 90 15.13 -4.95 5.34
CA THR A 90 14.00 -4.59 6.21
C THR A 90 12.81 -4.07 5.40
N ILE A 91 11.62 -4.53 5.75
CA ILE A 91 10.37 -3.93 5.27
C ILE A 91 10.09 -2.66 6.06
N GLY A 92 10.06 -1.53 5.37
CA GLY A 92 9.80 -0.22 5.94
C GLY A 92 8.31 0.14 5.93
N PRO A 93 8.00 1.45 5.94
CA PRO A 93 6.63 1.94 5.84
C PRO A 93 5.95 1.48 4.55
N TYR A 94 4.64 1.25 4.62
CA TYR A 94 3.81 0.94 3.45
C TYR A 94 2.70 1.99 3.25
N TYR A 95 2.25 2.08 2.02
CA TYR A 95 1.13 2.90 1.55
C TYR A 95 0.08 1.97 0.93
N GLN A 96 -1.02 1.74 1.67
CA GLN A 96 -2.12 0.90 1.20
C GLN A 96 -3.00 1.68 0.22
N THR A 97 -3.26 1.10 -0.94
CA THR A 97 -4.13 1.67 -1.97
C THR A 97 -5.51 1.00 -1.97
N GLU A 98 -5.55 -0.30 -1.70
CA GLU A 98 -6.76 -1.10 -1.76
C GLU A 98 -6.83 -2.10 -0.61
N SER A 99 -8.05 -2.35 -0.14
CA SER A 99 -8.37 -3.49 0.72
C SER A 99 -9.64 -4.15 0.22
N LYS A 100 -9.55 -5.43 -0.15
CA LYS A 100 -10.68 -6.24 -0.60
C LYS A 100 -11.06 -7.23 0.49
N LYS A 101 -12.33 -7.22 0.92
CA LYS A 101 -12.85 -8.23 1.84
C LYS A 101 -12.97 -9.56 1.11
N LEU A 102 -12.39 -10.62 1.66
CA LEU A 102 -12.53 -11.96 1.13
C LEU A 102 -13.78 -12.57 1.77
N ILE A 103 -14.81 -12.76 0.94
CA ILE A 103 -16.02 -13.47 1.36
C ILE A 103 -15.70 -14.95 1.21
N SER A 104 -15.69 -15.70 2.31
CA SER A 104 -15.71 -17.16 2.22
C SER A 104 -17.06 -17.54 1.63
N GLY A 105 -17.08 -18.12 0.43
CA GLY A 105 -18.30 -18.74 -0.10
C GLY A 105 -18.77 -19.82 0.86
N GLU A 106 -20.03 -19.73 1.27
CA GLU A 106 -20.78 -20.81 1.93
C GLU A 106 -21.01 -21.98 0.97
#